data_AF-A0A930A7G7-F1
#
_entry.id   AF-A0A930A7G7-F1
#
_cell.length_a   1.000
_cell.length_b   1.000
_cell.length_c   1.000
_cell.angle_alpha   90.00
_cell.angle_beta   90.00
_cell.angle_gamma   90.00
#
_symmetry.space_group_name_H-M   'P 1'
#
loop_
_entity.id
_entity.type
_entity.pdbx_description
1 polymer ?
#
loop_
_entity_poly.entity_id
_entity_poly.type
_entity_poly.pdbx_seq_one_letter_code
_entity_poly.pdbx_strand_id
1 'polypeptide(L)'
;MKKVAAFFDIDGTIYREGLITEVFKKMVTHEIVSASRWTDEVKPAYMAWDRRMGDYDNYLQKMVEIFKETTKGISAVHIEHIAQKVIEQKGERVYQFTRKEIERHRKQGHLL
;
A
#
# COMPACT_ATOMS: atom_id res chain seq x y z
N MET A 1 34.83 -1.87 -11.92
CA MET A 1 33.55 -1.11 -12.05
C MET A 1 32.92 -0.96 -10.68
N LYS A 2 32.36 0.20 -10.35
CA LYS A 2 31.59 0.38 -9.11
C LYS A 2 30.19 -0.20 -9.30
N LYS A 3 29.69 -0.95 -8.32
CA LYS A 3 28.29 -1.39 -8.28
C LYS A 3 27.43 -0.23 -7.78
N VAL A 4 26.35 0.07 -8.49
CA VAL A 4 25.38 1.10 -8.12
C VAL A 4 24.09 0.40 -7.75
N ALA A 5 23.46 0.84 -6.66
CA ALA A 5 22.13 0.41 -6.24
C ALA A 5 21.18 1.61 -6.24
N ALA A 6 19.91 1.39 -6.57
CA ALA A 6 18.86 2.40 -6.53
C ALA A 6 17.67 1.88 -5.75
N PHE A 7 17.25 2.65 -4.75
CA PHE A 7 16.14 2.30 -3.87
C PHE A 7 14.92 3.13 -4.26
N PHE A 8 13.79 2.47 -4.39
CA PHE A 8 12.52 3.10 -4.72
C PHE A 8 11.52 2.80 -3.61
N ASP A 9 10.94 3.85 -3.06
CA ASP A 9 9.74 3.72 -2.25
C ASP A 9 8.54 3.31 -3.14
N ILE A 10 7.46 2.82 -2.53
CA ILE A 10 6.28 2.31 -3.23
C ILE A 10 5.18 3.38 -3.24
N ASP A 11 4.68 3.74 -2.06
CA ASP A 11 3.48 4.55 -1.90
C ASP A 11 3.79 6.04 -2.09
N GLY A 12 3.22 6.66 -3.12
CA GLY A 12 3.57 8.03 -3.51
C GLY A 12 4.85 8.15 -4.33
N THR A 13 5.54 7.04 -4.60
CA THR A 13 6.78 7.00 -5.41
C THR A 13 6.62 6.14 -6.67
N ILE A 14 6.40 4.83 -6.55
CA ILE A 14 6.07 3.96 -7.69
C ILE A 14 4.59 4.07 -7.99
N TYR A 15 3.76 3.84 -6.99
CA TYR A 15 2.31 3.85 -7.06
C TYR A 15 1.79 5.24 -6.65
N ARG A 16 0.74 5.70 -7.33
CA ARG A 16 0.08 6.98 -7.00
C ARG A 16 -0.84 6.76 -5.80
N GLU A 17 -0.74 7.63 -4.81
CA GLU A 17 -1.41 7.47 -3.50
C GLU A 17 -0.83 6.24 -2.74
N GLY A 18 -1.56 5.73 -1.75
CA GLY A 18 -1.13 4.57 -0.95
C GLY A 18 -1.76 3.27 -1.42
N LEU A 19 -0.97 2.36 -1.98
CA LEU A 19 -1.34 1.00 -2.34
C LEU A 19 -1.86 0.23 -1.12
N ILE A 20 -1.25 0.42 0.05
CA ILE A 20 -1.69 -0.19 1.30
C ILE A 20 -3.15 0.13 1.62
N THR A 21 -3.62 1.34 1.30
CA THR A 21 -5.02 1.73 1.53
C THR A 21 -5.99 0.97 0.62
N GLU A 22 -5.56 0.62 -0.59
CA GLU A 22 -6.36 -0.15 -1.54
C GLU A 22 -6.44 -1.62 -1.15
N VAL A 23 -5.32 -2.19 -0.70
CA VAL A 23 -5.27 -3.54 -0.14
C VAL A 23 -6.16 -3.63 1.10
N PHE A 24 -6.05 -2.66 2.03
CA PHE A 24 -6.82 -2.66 3.26
C PHE A 24 -8.34 -2.62 2.99
N LYS A 25 -8.79 -1.74 2.08
CA LYS A 25 -10.21 -1.68 1.68
C LYS A 25 -10.70 -3.01 1.10
N LYS A 26 -9.86 -3.71 0.33
CA LYS A 26 -10.20 -5.05 -0.18
C LYS A 26 -10.25 -6.11 0.92
N MET A 27 -9.35 -6.07 1.89
CA MET A 27 -9.42 -6.97 3.04
C MET A 27 -10.70 -6.77 3.85
N VAL A 28 -11.19 -5.54 4.00
CA VAL A 28 -12.51 -5.29 4.61
C VAL A 28 -13.64 -5.85 3.75
N THR A 29 -13.60 -5.61 2.43
CA THR A 29 -14.65 -6.07 1.50
C THR A 29 -14.75 -7.61 1.40
N HIS A 30 -13.61 -8.31 1.57
CA HIS A 30 -13.54 -9.77 1.58
C HIS A 30 -13.64 -10.37 2.99
N GLU A 31 -14.08 -9.58 3.98
CA GLU A 31 -14.32 -10.01 5.37
C GLU A 31 -13.08 -10.58 6.08
N ILE A 32 -11.88 -10.33 5.55
CA ILE A 32 -10.61 -10.66 6.19
C ILE A 32 -10.37 -9.73 7.39
N VAL A 33 -10.66 -8.43 7.21
CA VAL A 33 -10.73 -7.46 8.30
C VAL A 33 -12.22 -7.21 8.57
N SER A 34 -12.66 -7.31 9.82
CA SER A 34 -14.07 -7.04 10.12
C SER A 34 -14.42 -5.58 9.84
N ALA A 35 -15.64 -5.35 9.34
CA ALA A 35 -16.13 -4.01 9.04
C ALA A 35 -16.10 -3.09 10.28
N SER A 36 -16.29 -3.64 11.48
CA SER A 36 -16.21 -2.89 12.75
C SER A 36 -14.83 -2.30 12.99
N ARG A 37 -13.73 -3.04 12.71
CA ARG A 37 -12.38 -2.48 12.85
C ARG A 37 -12.16 -1.27 11.94
N TRP A 38 -12.74 -1.29 10.74
CA TRP A 38 -12.73 -0.12 9.87
C TRP A 38 -13.55 1.04 10.47
N THR A 39 -14.81 0.80 10.85
CA THR A 39 -15.70 1.87 11.30
C THR A 39 -15.28 2.50 12.62
N ASP A 40 -14.68 1.70 13.51
CA ASP A 40 -14.46 2.08 14.90
C ASP A 40 -13.01 2.51 15.15
N GLU A 41 -12.03 1.91 14.45
CA GLU A 41 -10.61 2.20 14.67
C GLU A 41 -10.01 3.09 13.57
N VAL A 42 -10.32 2.84 12.30
CA VAL A 42 -9.67 3.53 11.16
C VAL A 42 -10.43 4.78 10.72
N LYS A 43 -11.75 4.67 10.57
CA LYS A 43 -12.60 5.74 10.05
C LYS A 43 -12.51 7.04 10.88
N PRO A 44 -12.42 7.02 12.23
CA PRO A 44 -12.23 8.24 13.01
C PRO A 44 -10.93 8.98 12.65
N ALA A 45 -9.82 8.24 12.53
CA ALA A 45 -8.53 8.81 12.15
C ALA A 45 -8.55 9.36 10.72
N TYR A 46 -9.16 8.62 9.78
CA TYR A 46 -9.40 9.10 8.41
C TYR A 46 -10.19 10.42 8.39
N MET A 47 -11.31 10.49 9.13
CA MET A 47 -12.15 11.69 9.17
C MET A 47 -11.44 12.89 9.80
N ALA A 48 -10.59 12.67 10.82
CA ALA A 48 -9.79 13.72 11.41
C ALA A 48 -8.77 14.26 10.40
N TRP A 49 -8.05 13.38 9.70
CA TRP A 49 -7.12 13.75 8.64
C TRP A 49 -7.82 14.50 7.48
N ASP A 50 -8.94 13.98 6.98
CA ASP A 50 -9.72 14.56 5.88
C ASP A 50 -10.21 15.99 6.21
N ARG A 51 -10.62 16.20 7.47
CA ARG A 51 -11.02 17.52 7.98
C ARG A 51 -9.84 18.42 8.39
N ARG A 52 -8.61 17.98 8.16
CA ARG A 52 -7.36 18.65 8.57
C ARG A 52 -7.25 18.93 10.08
N MET A 53 -7.89 18.08 10.88
CA MET A 53 -7.83 18.10 12.36
C MET A 53 -6.92 17.00 12.92
N GLY A 54 -6.29 16.20 12.07
CA GLY A 54 -5.31 15.17 12.39
C GLY A 54 -4.31 15.01 11.25
N ASP A 55 -3.28 14.20 11.46
CA ASP A 55 -2.25 13.92 10.47
C ASP A 55 -2.54 12.64 9.66
N TYR A 56 -1.91 12.55 8.50
CA TYR A 56 -2.00 11.37 7.63
C TYR A 56 -1.36 10.14 8.27
N ASP A 57 -0.27 10.35 9.01
CA ASP A 57 0.52 9.27 9.60
C ASP A 57 -0.28 8.49 10.64
N ASN A 58 -1.11 9.14 11.47
CA ASN A 58 -1.98 8.45 12.42
C ASN A 58 -3.03 7.59 11.71
N TYR A 59 -3.62 8.10 10.63
CA TYR A 59 -4.55 7.33 9.81
C TYR A 59 -3.87 6.11 9.17
N LEU A 60 -2.68 6.31 8.59
CA LEU A 60 -1.90 5.24 7.96
C LEU A 60 -1.46 4.19 8.99
N GLN A 61 -0.96 4.63 10.15
CA GLN A 61 -0.49 3.79 11.23
C GLN A 61 -1.61 2.87 11.74
N LYS A 62 -2.84 3.37 11.89
CA LYS A 62 -4.01 2.55 12.27
C LYS A 62 -4.27 1.41 11.29
N MET A 63 -4.20 1.68 9.98
CA MET A 63 -4.36 0.63 8.96
C MET A 63 -3.23 -0.39 9.03
N VAL A 64 -1.98 0.06 9.22
CA VAL A 64 -0.80 -0.82 9.30
C VAL A 64 -0.87 -1.74 10.53
N GLU A 65 -1.29 -1.21 11.68
CA GLU A 65 -1.48 -2.00 12.91
C GLU A 65 -2.49 -3.13 12.69
N ILE A 66 -3.68 -2.79 12.19
CA ILE A 66 -4.74 -3.77 11.92
C ILE A 66 -4.28 -4.77 10.86
N PHE A 67 -3.62 -4.32 9.79
CA PHE A 67 -3.08 -5.20 8.75
C PHE A 67 -2.10 -6.22 9.35
N LYS A 68 -1.15 -5.77 10.18
CA LYS A 68 -0.16 -6.65 10.84
C LYS A 68 -0.80 -7.62 11.81
N GLU A 69 -1.88 -7.26 12.47
CA GLU A 69 -2.61 -8.15 13.37
C GLU A 69 -3.42 -9.18 12.60
N THR A 70 -4.23 -8.73 11.63
CA THR A 70 -5.13 -9.59 10.87
C THR A 70 -4.36 -10.58 10.00
N THR A 71 -3.20 -10.20 9.46
CA THR A 71 -2.39 -11.12 8.63
C THR A 71 -1.77 -12.27 9.44
N LYS A 72 -1.70 -12.18 10.77
CA LYS A 72 -1.23 -13.30 11.61
C LYS A 72 -2.24 -14.44 11.57
N GLY A 73 -1.80 -15.60 11.10
CA GLY A 73 -2.65 -16.79 11.02
C GLY A 73 -3.50 -16.88 9.74
N ILE A 74 -3.43 -15.89 8.85
CA ILE A 74 -4.05 -15.99 7.52
C ILE A 74 -3.08 -16.64 6.54
N SER A 75 -3.59 -17.58 5.75
CA SER A 75 -2.84 -18.19 4.65
C SER A 75 -2.36 -17.13 3.66
N ALA A 76 -1.08 -17.19 3.29
CA ALA A 76 -0.49 -16.31 2.30
C ALA A 76 -1.26 -16.30 0.97
N VAL A 77 -1.89 -17.42 0.61
CA VAL A 77 -2.72 -17.55 -0.60
C VAL A 77 -3.89 -16.58 -0.62
N HIS A 78 -4.53 -16.33 0.53
CA HIS A 78 -5.64 -15.37 0.60
C HIS A 78 -5.13 -13.93 0.43
N ILE A 79 -4.00 -13.59 1.05
CA ILE A 79 -3.40 -12.26 0.91
C ILE A 79 -2.92 -12.03 -0.51
N GLU A 80 -2.31 -13.02 -1.15
CA GLU A 80 -1.88 -12.98 -2.55
C GLU A 80 -3.07 -12.81 -3.49
N HIS A 81 -4.17 -13.52 -3.26
CA HIS A 81 -5.40 -13.34 -4.05
C HIS A 81 -5.93 -11.91 -3.95
N ILE A 82 -5.95 -11.31 -2.76
CA ILE A 82 -6.37 -9.91 -2.57
C ILE A 82 -5.42 -8.96 -3.29
N ALA A 83 -4.11 -9.15 -3.14
CA ALA A 83 -3.11 -8.32 -3.81
C ALA A 83 -3.26 -8.38 -5.34
N GLN A 84 -3.46 -9.58 -5.89
CA GLN A 84 -3.71 -9.79 -7.32
C GLN A 84 -4.96 -9.04 -7.79
N LYS A 85 -6.06 -9.08 -7.02
CA LYS A 85 -7.28 -8.33 -7.34
C LYS A 85 -7.07 -6.82 -7.32
N VAL A 86 -6.23 -6.31 -6.40
CA VAL A 86 -5.87 -4.89 -6.37
C VAL A 86 -5.05 -4.50 -7.60
N ILE A 87 -4.07 -5.33 -7.98
CA ILE A 87 -3.24 -5.10 -9.17
C ILE A 87 -4.10 -5.11 -10.44
N GLU A 88 -5.01 -6.08 -10.59
CA GLU A 88 -5.94 -6.16 -11.74
C GLU A 88 -6.81 -4.90 -11.87
N GLN A 89 -7.26 -4.33 -10.75
CA GLN A 89 -8.18 -3.20 -10.76
C GLN A 89 -7.48 -1.84 -10.81
N LYS A 90 -6.26 -1.73 -10.24
CA LYS A 90 -5.62 -0.45 -9.95
C LYS A 90 -4.13 -0.39 -10.28
N GLY A 91 -3.52 -1.48 -10.73
CA GLY A 91 -2.07 -1.59 -10.92
C GLY A 91 -1.46 -0.61 -11.93
N GLU A 92 -2.25 -0.04 -12.83
CA GLU A 92 -1.77 0.95 -13.81
C GLU A 92 -1.53 2.35 -13.22
N ARG A 93 -1.97 2.60 -11.97
CA ARG A 93 -1.82 3.89 -11.28
C ARG A 93 -0.38 4.10 -10.79
N VAL A 94 0.60 4.05 -11.67
CA VAL A 94 2.02 4.27 -11.36
C VAL A 94 2.55 5.56 -12.00
N TYR A 95 3.56 6.19 -11.38
CA TYR A 95 4.15 7.42 -11.90
C TYR A 95 5.01 7.16 -13.15
N GLN A 96 4.80 7.92 -14.22
CA GLN A 96 5.59 7.80 -15.44
C GLN A 96 7.08 8.08 -15.21
N PHE A 97 7.40 9.07 -14.36
CA PHE A 97 8.78 9.40 -14.01
C PHE A 97 9.49 8.22 -13.36
N THR A 98 8.93 7.70 -12.26
CA THR A 98 9.51 6.58 -11.51
C THR A 98 9.63 5.32 -12.38
N ARG A 99 8.64 5.04 -13.23
CA ARG A 99 8.72 3.95 -14.21
C ARG A 99 9.93 4.11 -15.15
N LYS A 100 10.13 5.31 -15.71
CA LYS A 100 11.27 5.60 -16.60
C LYS A 100 12.60 5.49 -15.86
N GLU A 101 12.67 5.91 -14.59
CA GLU A 101 13.89 5.77 -13.78
C GLU A 101 14.24 4.32 -13.50
N ILE A 102 13.25 3.49 -13.13
CA ILE A 102 13.44 2.04 -12.97
C ILE A 102 13.98 1.42 -14.27
N GLU A 103 13.40 1.76 -15.43
CA GLU A 103 13.88 1.29 -16.73
C GLU A 103 15.31 1.75 -17.03
N ARG A 104 15.66 3.01 -16.69
CA ARG A 104 17.00 3.57 -16.86
C ARG A 104 18.04 2.82 -16.02
N HIS A 105 17.75 2.61 -14.74
CA HIS A 105 18.64 1.88 -13.83
C HIS A 105 18.83 0.42 -14.27
N ARG A 106 17.76 -0.26 -14.75
CA ARG A 106 17.85 -1.60 -15.35
C ARG A 106 18.78 -1.61 -16.57
N LYS A 107 18.65 -0.66 -17.49
CA LYS A 107 19.49 -0.55 -18.70
C LYS A 107 20.98 -0.32 -18.37
N GLN A 108 21.26 0.31 -17.23
CA GLN A 108 22.62 0.58 -16.76
C GLN A 108 23.25 -0.58 -15.96
N GLY A 109 22.50 -1.68 -15.73
CA GLY A 109 22.97 -2.80 -14.91
C GLY A 109 23.09 -2.47 -13.42
N HIS A 110 22.33 -1.47 -12.95
CA HIS A 110 22.24 -1.13 -11.54
C HIS A 110 21.40 -2.16 -10.78
N LEU A 111 21.71 -2.34 -9.50
CA LEU A 111 20.88 -3.11 -8.57
C LEU A 111 19.64 -2.27 -8.21
N LEU A 112 18.48 -2.92 -8.17
CA LEU A 112 17.20 -2.35 -7.75
C LEU A 112 16.70 -3.06 -6.49
#